data_AF-A0A4R4T2Q3-F1
#
_entry.id   AF-A0A4R4T2Q3-F1
#
_cell.length_a   1.000
_cell.length_b   1.000
_cell.length_c   1.000
_cell.angle_alpha   90.00
_cell.angle_beta   90.00
_cell.angle_gamma   90.00
#
_symmetry.space_group_name_H-M   'P 1'
#
loop_
_entity.id
_entity.type
_entity.pdbx_description
1 polymer ?
#
loop_
_entity_poly.entity_id
_entity_poly.type
_entity_poly.pdbx_seq_one_letter_code
_entity_poly.pdbx_strand_id
1 'polypeptide(L)'
;LYEEAVRPLLDEHLPGLPYAAARIGPGSEVLGFDTARSADPEEPENPEDPAPDPDTSGTVQEGRLDWGVKESFRTYVTGPIANGDVELSDGASEIADGYRFPVAGGEFDPATPALDADFTGGVRFTGHEGALDLRFTELTVEIDGTEGELIADVSSKDRTSGEVTEYDAITVAELDVPADALNPVDDVLTLDAVPATLTADGAEAFGGFYSAGEELDPVTVSVALVEGADLGDDGNDNGNDDDNGTGAPSTQTGARGGAVGGALASTGTSGDLPAALGTAAALTAFGALAYGATRRRLTPES
;
A
#
# COMPACT_ATOMS: atom_id res chain seq x y z
N LEU A 1 -21.02 19.52 54.22
CA LEU A 1 -20.83 18.67 53.01
C LEU A 1 -20.50 17.21 53.34
N TYR A 2 -19.35 16.88 53.97
CA TYR A 2 -19.07 15.48 54.36
C TYR A 2 -20.09 14.92 55.36
N GLU A 3 -20.33 15.60 56.49
CA GLU A 3 -21.23 15.10 57.53
C GLU A 3 -22.72 15.07 57.13
N GLU A 4 -23.12 15.93 56.19
CA GLU A 4 -24.53 16.10 55.81
C GLU A 4 -24.93 15.30 54.56
N ALA A 5 -24.01 15.06 53.62
CA ALA A 5 -24.32 14.41 52.35
C ALA A 5 -23.61 13.06 52.17
N VAL A 6 -22.35 12.95 52.63
CA VAL A 6 -21.52 11.78 52.35
C VAL A 6 -21.60 10.75 53.49
N ARG A 7 -21.54 11.21 54.74
CA ARG A 7 -21.56 10.35 55.93
C ARG A 7 -22.83 9.48 56.04
N PRO A 8 -24.05 9.97 55.76
CA PRO A 8 -25.25 9.13 55.80
C PRO A 8 -25.22 7.98 54.79
N LEU A 9 -24.69 8.22 53.58
CA LEU A 9 -24.57 7.20 52.53
C LEU A 9 -23.50 6.15 52.87
N LEU A 10 -22.39 6.57 53.47
CA LEU A 10 -21.33 5.66 53.91
C LEU A 10 -21.78 4.78 55.08
N ASP A 11 -22.52 5.34 56.04
CA ASP A 11 -23.05 4.57 57.16
C ASP A 11 -24.13 3.56 56.72
N GLU A 12 -24.89 3.86 55.65
CA GLU A 12 -25.89 2.96 55.07
C GLU A 12 -25.26 1.80 54.28
N HIS A 13 -24.27 2.08 53.44
CA HIS A 13 -23.73 1.08 52.51
C HIS A 13 -22.44 0.40 52.99
N LEU A 14 -21.68 1.04 53.88
CA LEU A 14 -20.35 0.61 54.29
C LEU A 14 -20.09 0.90 55.80
N PRO A 15 -20.91 0.34 56.71
CA PRO A 15 -20.84 0.67 58.14
C PRO A 15 -19.51 0.24 58.75
N GLY A 16 -18.83 1.19 59.42
CA GLY A 16 -17.60 0.94 60.17
C GLY A 16 -16.30 1.32 59.47
N LEU A 17 -16.37 1.99 58.31
CA LEU A 17 -15.18 2.49 57.62
C LEU A 17 -14.58 3.69 58.37
N PRO A 18 -13.34 3.59 58.89
CA PRO A 18 -12.76 4.63 59.74
C PRO A 18 -12.32 5.88 58.95
N TYR A 19 -12.02 5.72 57.66
CA TYR A 19 -11.68 6.82 56.74
C TYR A 19 -12.15 6.48 55.32
N ALA A 20 -12.74 7.45 54.63
CA ALA A 20 -13.08 7.36 53.21
C ALA A 20 -12.69 8.65 52.49
N ALA A 21 -12.15 8.53 51.29
CA ALA A 21 -11.89 9.65 50.38
C ALA A 21 -12.66 9.41 49.08
N ALA A 22 -13.40 10.42 48.62
CA ALA A 22 -14.10 10.40 47.36
C ALA A 22 -13.73 11.65 46.56
N ARG A 23 -13.41 11.48 45.28
CA ARG A 23 -13.15 12.58 44.35
C ARG A 23 -14.49 13.14 43.90
N ILE A 24 -14.79 14.38 44.31
CA ILE A 24 -15.98 15.11 43.86
C ILE A 24 -15.51 16.26 42.96
N GLY A 25 -15.71 16.12 41.66
CA GLY A 25 -15.36 17.12 40.65
C GLY A 25 -13.85 17.22 40.32
N PRO A 26 -13.49 17.98 39.27
CA PRO A 26 -12.10 18.11 38.80
C PRO A 26 -11.28 19.23 39.48
N GLY A 27 -11.77 19.92 40.53
CA GLY A 27 -11.05 21.06 41.12
C GLY A 27 -10.79 20.91 42.62
N SER A 28 -9.52 21.01 43.04
CA SER A 28 -9.15 21.34 44.42
C SER A 28 -9.08 22.85 44.56
N GLU A 29 -10.13 23.48 45.09
CA GLU A 29 -10.05 24.87 45.57
C GLU A 29 -10.29 24.89 47.07
N VAL A 30 -9.21 25.06 47.84
CA VAL A 30 -9.29 25.48 49.24
C VAL A 30 -9.29 27.01 49.23
N LEU A 31 -10.44 27.62 49.50
CA LEU A 31 -10.57 29.08 49.53
C LEU A 31 -9.69 29.68 50.64
N GLY A 32 -8.65 30.37 50.19
CA GLY A 32 -7.93 31.40 50.94
C GLY A 32 -6.79 30.88 51.79
N PHE A 33 -5.62 30.65 51.18
CA PHE A 33 -4.28 31.03 51.68
C PHE A 33 -3.24 30.71 50.58
N ASP A 34 -3.24 31.45 49.47
CA ASP A 34 -2.14 31.39 48.51
C ASP A 34 -0.96 32.21 49.02
N THR A 35 0.16 31.52 49.27
CA THR A 35 1.47 32.16 49.40
C THR A 35 2.25 31.84 48.11
N ALA A 36 3.25 32.64 47.73
CA ALA A 36 4.06 32.47 46.50
C ALA A 36 4.84 31.13 46.37
N ARG A 37 4.58 30.16 47.26
CA ARG A 37 5.08 28.79 47.24
C ARG A 37 4.01 27.75 46.85
N SER A 38 2.79 28.19 46.54
CA SER A 38 1.64 27.34 46.17
C SER A 38 1.16 27.53 44.72
N ALA A 39 1.98 28.08 43.83
CA ALA A 39 1.74 27.86 42.42
C ALA A 39 1.96 26.36 42.16
N ASP A 40 0.91 25.64 41.81
CA ASP A 40 1.00 24.31 41.24
C ASP A 40 1.97 24.38 40.04
N PRO A 41 2.94 23.47 39.89
CA PRO A 41 3.54 23.29 38.57
C PRO A 41 2.39 22.95 37.63
N GLU A 42 2.30 23.64 36.49
CA GLU A 42 1.27 23.33 35.49
C GLU A 42 1.25 21.82 35.26
N GLU A 43 0.10 21.22 35.55
CA GLU A 43 -0.17 19.81 35.30
C GLU A 43 0.11 19.59 33.80
N PRO A 44 1.03 18.68 33.41
CA PRO A 44 1.25 18.42 32.00
C PRO A 44 -0.07 17.92 31.45
N GLU A 45 -0.54 18.55 30.37
CA GLU A 45 -1.69 18.07 29.63
C GLU A 45 -1.50 16.57 29.38
N ASN A 46 -2.55 15.79 29.67
CA ASN A 46 -2.65 14.39 29.28
C ASN A 46 -2.12 14.27 27.85
N PRO A 47 -1.15 13.40 27.53
CA PRO A 47 -0.74 13.24 26.16
C PRO A 47 -1.96 12.70 25.40
N GLU A 48 -2.70 13.60 24.77
CA GLU A 48 -3.15 13.35 23.41
C GLU A 48 -1.97 12.67 22.71
N ASP A 49 -2.25 11.56 22.03
CA ASP A 49 -1.29 10.85 21.20
C ASP A 49 -0.32 11.87 20.59
N PRO A 50 1.02 11.69 20.72
CA PRO A 50 1.94 12.67 20.20
C PRO A 50 1.52 12.96 18.76
N ALA A 51 1.13 14.20 18.50
CA ALA A 51 0.89 14.65 17.14
C ALA A 51 2.13 14.22 16.35
N PRO A 52 1.96 13.60 15.17
CA PRO A 52 3.09 13.08 14.42
C PRO A 52 4.13 14.20 14.25
N ASP A 53 5.41 13.83 14.37
CA ASP A 53 6.49 14.80 14.24
C ASP A 53 6.32 15.55 12.91
N PRO A 54 6.25 16.89 12.89
CA PRO A 54 6.15 17.65 11.64
C PRO A 54 7.39 17.48 10.75
N ASP A 55 8.43 16.83 11.26
CA ASP A 55 9.64 16.44 10.54
C ASP A 55 9.49 15.13 9.75
N THR A 56 8.43 14.33 9.94
CA THR A 56 8.08 13.19 9.06
C THR A 56 7.15 13.58 7.91
N SER A 57 6.65 14.82 7.83
CA SER A 57 6.11 15.36 6.58
C SER A 57 7.25 15.53 5.59
N GLY A 58 7.21 14.81 4.47
CA GLY A 58 8.40 14.67 3.64
C GLY A 58 8.12 14.43 2.18
N THR A 59 8.93 15.05 1.33
CA THR A 59 9.08 14.65 -0.07
C THR A 59 9.70 13.25 -0.09
N VAL A 60 9.10 12.34 -0.85
CA VAL A 60 9.66 11.01 -1.11
C VAL A 60 10.95 11.16 -1.91
N GLN A 61 12.05 10.65 -1.36
CA GLN A 61 13.38 10.73 -1.99
C GLN A 61 13.71 9.48 -2.80
N GLU A 62 13.39 8.32 -2.24
CA GLU A 62 13.64 7.01 -2.84
C GLU A 62 12.45 6.10 -2.56
N GLY A 63 12.26 5.07 -3.37
CA GLY A 63 11.12 4.19 -3.20
C GLY A 63 10.85 3.28 -4.38
N ARG A 64 9.85 2.43 -4.18
CA ARG A 64 9.43 1.41 -5.13
C ARG A 64 7.97 1.02 -4.93
N LEU A 65 7.36 0.63 -6.03
CA LEU A 65 6.07 -0.05 -6.09
C LEU A 65 6.30 -1.46 -6.64
N ASP A 66 5.88 -2.47 -5.89
CA ASP A 66 5.88 -3.85 -6.33
C ASP A 66 4.43 -4.28 -6.57
N TRP A 67 4.13 -4.66 -7.81
CA TRP A 67 2.80 -5.07 -8.19
C TRP A 67 2.81 -6.12 -9.29
N GLY A 68 1.95 -7.10 -9.09
CA GLY A 68 1.85 -8.26 -9.96
C GLY A 68 0.87 -8.16 -11.10
N VAL A 69 0.03 -7.13 -11.12
CA VAL A 69 -1.17 -7.07 -11.96
C VAL A 69 -2.19 -8.14 -11.53
N LYS A 70 -1.99 -9.39 -11.94
CA LYS A 70 -2.79 -10.55 -11.53
C LYS A 70 -2.08 -11.85 -11.93
N GLU A 71 -1.80 -12.73 -10.98
CA GLU A 71 -1.03 -13.97 -11.22
C GLU A 71 -1.63 -14.83 -12.34
N SER A 72 -2.95 -15.02 -12.32
CA SER A 72 -3.65 -15.83 -13.32
C SER A 72 -3.62 -15.22 -14.72
N PHE A 73 -3.59 -13.89 -14.82
CA PHE A 73 -3.42 -13.18 -16.08
C PHE A 73 -2.00 -13.39 -16.62
N ARG A 74 -0.96 -13.18 -15.80
CA ARG A 74 0.44 -13.41 -16.20
C ARG A 74 0.65 -14.84 -16.69
N THR A 75 0.14 -15.82 -15.93
CA THR A 75 0.20 -17.25 -16.27
C THR A 75 -0.49 -17.55 -17.60
N TYR A 76 -1.61 -16.88 -17.87
CA TYR A 76 -2.31 -17.03 -19.14
C TYR A 76 -1.51 -16.45 -20.31
N VAL A 77 -0.94 -15.25 -20.14
CA VAL A 77 -0.14 -14.55 -21.17
C VAL A 77 1.09 -15.38 -21.55
N THR A 78 1.89 -15.81 -20.58
CA THR A 78 3.12 -16.59 -20.82
C THR A 78 2.85 -18.07 -21.08
N GLY A 79 1.62 -18.52 -20.84
CA GLY A 79 1.19 -19.90 -21.04
C GLY A 79 0.95 -20.27 -22.50
N PRO A 80 0.71 -21.57 -22.78
CA PRO A 80 0.58 -22.11 -24.14
C PRO A 80 -0.72 -21.70 -24.86
N ILE A 81 -1.62 -20.98 -24.18
CA ILE A 81 -2.88 -20.51 -24.77
C ILE A 81 -2.66 -19.17 -25.47
N ALA A 82 -2.14 -18.18 -24.74
CA ALA A 82 -1.83 -16.89 -25.34
C ALA A 82 -0.51 -16.93 -26.11
N ASN A 83 0.46 -17.74 -25.70
CA ASN A 83 1.82 -17.78 -26.26
C ASN A 83 2.39 -16.37 -26.41
N GLY A 84 2.28 -15.62 -25.32
CA GLY A 84 2.61 -14.22 -25.24
C GLY A 84 3.93 -13.96 -24.55
N ASP A 85 4.24 -12.67 -24.43
CA ASP A 85 5.46 -12.13 -23.86
C ASP A 85 5.13 -10.95 -22.94
N VAL A 86 6.04 -10.67 -22.02
CA VAL A 86 6.00 -9.49 -21.15
C VAL A 86 7.22 -8.63 -21.45
N GLU A 87 7.00 -7.34 -21.70
CA GLU A 87 8.06 -6.36 -21.92
C GLU A 87 8.01 -5.31 -20.81
N LEU A 88 9.17 -5.01 -20.22
CA LEU A 88 9.34 -3.97 -19.20
C LEU A 88 10.05 -2.75 -19.80
N SER A 89 9.71 -1.57 -19.29
CA SER A 89 10.21 -0.28 -19.78
C SER A 89 10.54 0.67 -18.65
N ASP A 90 11.30 1.71 -18.95
CA ASP A 90 11.53 2.88 -18.10
C ASP A 90 11.96 2.58 -16.66
N GLY A 91 12.82 1.57 -16.50
CA GLY A 91 13.41 1.19 -15.20
C GLY A 91 12.65 0.11 -14.45
N ALA A 92 11.47 -0.31 -14.93
CA ALA A 92 10.77 -1.44 -14.33
C ALA A 92 11.58 -2.75 -14.44
N SER A 93 11.53 -3.57 -13.40
CA SER A 93 12.23 -4.87 -13.34
C SER A 93 11.30 -6.00 -12.92
N GLU A 94 11.60 -7.22 -13.36
CA GLU A 94 10.87 -8.41 -12.92
C GLU A 94 11.32 -8.82 -11.52
N ILE A 95 10.36 -9.23 -10.69
CA ILE A 95 10.56 -9.80 -9.36
C ILE A 95 9.79 -11.12 -9.26
N ALA A 96 10.00 -11.90 -8.19
CA ALA A 96 9.43 -13.25 -8.05
C ALA A 96 7.91 -13.31 -8.30
N ASP A 97 7.16 -12.34 -7.75
CA ASP A 97 5.70 -12.31 -7.78
C ASP A 97 5.11 -11.17 -8.61
N GLY A 98 5.89 -10.60 -9.54
CA GLY A 98 5.41 -9.49 -10.37
C GLY A 98 6.50 -8.59 -10.93
N TYR A 99 6.25 -7.28 -10.83
CA TYR A 99 7.11 -6.24 -11.37
C TYR A 99 7.36 -5.19 -10.31
N ARG A 100 8.55 -4.62 -10.36
CA ARG A 100 8.99 -3.49 -9.55
C ARG A 100 9.09 -2.24 -10.39
N PHE A 101 8.54 -1.15 -9.88
CA PHE A 101 8.51 0.17 -10.49
C PHE A 101 9.26 1.16 -9.58
N PRO A 102 10.33 1.81 -10.05
CA PRO A 102 11.07 2.79 -9.26
C PRO A 102 10.25 4.05 -9.03
N VAL A 103 10.35 4.65 -7.85
CA VAL A 103 9.68 5.93 -7.57
C VAL A 103 10.20 7.04 -8.50
N ALA A 104 9.28 7.89 -8.95
CA ALA A 104 9.55 9.11 -9.71
C ALA A 104 9.57 10.35 -8.79
N GLY A 105 8.77 10.31 -7.73
CA GLY A 105 8.62 11.36 -6.73
C GLY A 105 7.36 11.11 -5.90
N GLY A 106 7.12 11.97 -4.91
CA GLY A 106 5.93 11.88 -4.09
C GLY A 106 6.00 12.75 -2.84
N GLU A 107 4.91 12.78 -2.10
CA GLU A 107 4.76 13.49 -0.83
C GLU A 107 4.00 12.61 0.16
N PHE A 108 4.48 12.62 1.41
CA PHE A 108 3.79 12.01 2.54
C PHE A 108 3.43 13.09 3.56
N ASP A 109 2.15 13.15 3.91
CA ASP A 109 1.64 14.02 4.98
C ASP A 109 1.20 13.17 6.18
N PRO A 110 1.95 13.15 7.30
CA PRO A 110 1.53 12.46 8.50
C PRO A 110 0.41 13.18 9.26
N ALA A 111 0.17 14.48 9.05
CA ALA A 111 -0.87 15.22 9.76
C ALA A 111 -2.28 14.86 9.24
N THR A 112 -2.39 14.63 7.94
CA THR A 112 -3.53 13.98 7.30
C THR A 112 -2.98 12.71 6.67
N PRO A 113 -2.95 11.56 7.38
CA PRO A 113 -2.17 10.38 7.01
C PRO A 113 -2.44 10.00 5.55
N ALA A 114 -1.61 10.51 4.66
CA ALA A 114 -1.84 10.49 3.23
C ALA A 114 -0.52 10.38 2.47
N LEU A 115 -0.56 9.62 1.39
CA LEU A 115 0.57 9.38 0.51
C LEU A 115 0.14 9.66 -0.92
N ASP A 116 0.93 10.46 -1.63
CA ASP A 116 0.85 10.64 -3.08
C ASP A 116 2.24 10.28 -3.63
N ALA A 117 2.33 9.21 -4.43
CA ALA A 117 3.59 8.72 -4.95
C ALA A 117 3.47 8.30 -6.41
N ASP A 118 4.31 8.91 -7.25
CA ASP A 118 4.44 8.60 -8.67
C ASP A 118 5.57 7.60 -8.89
N PHE A 119 5.39 6.68 -9.83
CA PHE A 119 6.36 5.66 -10.19
C PHE A 119 6.68 5.69 -11.68
N THR A 120 7.98 5.60 -11.97
CA THR A 120 8.48 5.37 -13.33
C THR A 120 8.33 3.89 -13.71
N GLY A 121 8.44 3.62 -14.99
CA GLY A 121 8.39 2.27 -15.52
C GLY A 121 7.06 1.94 -16.17
N GLY A 122 7.04 0.77 -16.79
CA GLY A 122 5.83 0.25 -17.41
C GLY A 122 5.98 -1.22 -17.75
N VAL A 123 4.84 -1.90 -17.80
CA VAL A 123 4.74 -3.31 -18.18
C VAL A 123 3.75 -3.47 -19.33
N ARG A 124 4.17 -4.21 -20.36
CA ARG A 124 3.36 -4.52 -21.52
C ARG A 124 3.23 -6.02 -21.70
N PHE A 125 2.00 -6.47 -21.83
CA PHE A 125 1.63 -7.84 -22.11
C PHE A 125 1.19 -7.94 -23.56
N THR A 126 1.78 -8.87 -24.30
CA THR A 126 1.33 -9.20 -25.65
C THR A 126 1.01 -10.69 -25.74
N GLY A 127 0.10 -11.07 -26.63
CA GLY A 127 -0.24 -12.47 -26.84
C GLY A 127 -1.19 -12.69 -28.00
N HIS A 128 -1.48 -13.95 -28.30
CA HIS A 128 -2.36 -14.36 -29.40
C HIS A 128 -1.94 -13.74 -30.74
N GLU A 129 -0.65 -13.86 -31.06
CA GLU A 129 -0.07 -13.31 -32.29
C GLU A 129 -0.32 -11.79 -32.44
N GLY A 130 -0.33 -11.06 -31.30
CA GLY A 130 -0.53 -9.61 -31.22
C GLY A 130 -1.99 -9.15 -31.16
N ALA A 131 -2.94 -10.08 -30.96
CA ALA A 131 -4.33 -9.74 -30.71
C ALA A 131 -4.59 -9.27 -29.27
N LEU A 132 -3.79 -9.75 -28.31
CA LEU A 132 -3.71 -9.19 -26.96
C LEU A 132 -2.51 -8.23 -26.94
N ASP A 133 -2.78 -7.00 -26.51
CA ASP A 133 -1.77 -5.95 -26.29
C ASP A 133 -2.32 -5.03 -25.20
N LEU A 134 -1.78 -5.16 -23.99
CA LEU A 134 -2.20 -4.42 -22.80
C LEU A 134 -0.96 -3.83 -22.14
N ARG A 135 -0.93 -2.52 -21.89
CA ARG A 135 0.19 -1.84 -21.26
C ARG A 135 -0.28 -0.98 -20.10
N PHE A 136 0.47 -1.02 -19.00
CA PHE A 136 0.37 -0.12 -17.87
C PHE A 136 1.64 0.73 -17.79
N THR A 137 1.47 2.04 -17.65
CA THR A 137 2.54 3.05 -17.52
C THR A 137 2.10 4.15 -16.56
N GLU A 138 3.04 5.01 -16.15
CA GLU A 138 2.74 6.19 -15.30
C GLU A 138 1.90 5.80 -14.08
N LEU A 139 2.42 4.86 -13.27
CA LEU A 139 1.69 4.37 -12.10
C LEU A 139 1.78 5.40 -10.97
N THR A 140 0.65 5.64 -10.30
CA THR A 140 0.56 6.50 -9.13
C THR A 140 -0.19 5.77 -8.03
N VAL A 141 0.27 5.92 -6.79
CA VAL A 141 -0.45 5.48 -5.59
C VAL A 141 -0.89 6.71 -4.81
N GLU A 142 -2.20 6.85 -4.63
CA GLU A 142 -2.82 7.88 -3.79
C GLU A 142 -3.50 7.20 -2.60
N ILE A 143 -3.25 7.67 -1.37
CA ILE A 143 -3.84 7.11 -0.15
C ILE A 143 -4.29 8.24 0.76
N ASP A 144 -5.50 8.10 1.33
CA ASP A 144 -6.04 8.94 2.41
C ASP A 144 -6.56 8.02 3.53
N GLY A 145 -5.81 7.93 4.62
CA GLY A 145 -6.12 7.08 5.76
C GLY A 145 -6.16 5.59 5.39
N THR A 146 -7.38 5.03 5.31
CA THR A 146 -7.63 3.62 5.00
C THR A 146 -8.04 3.37 3.56
N GLU A 147 -8.26 4.42 2.77
CA GLU A 147 -8.69 4.32 1.39
C GLU A 147 -7.51 4.65 0.49
N GLY A 148 -7.20 3.78 -0.47
CA GLY A 148 -6.15 4.03 -1.45
C GLY A 148 -6.57 3.71 -2.88
N GLU A 149 -5.82 4.21 -3.83
CA GLU A 149 -6.04 4.05 -5.25
C GLU A 149 -4.72 3.74 -5.95
N LEU A 150 -4.74 2.73 -6.82
CA LEU A 150 -3.70 2.49 -7.82
C LEU A 150 -4.17 3.05 -9.15
N ILE A 151 -3.49 4.10 -9.61
CA ILE A 151 -3.81 4.83 -10.83
C ILE A 151 -2.75 4.50 -11.88
N ALA A 152 -3.15 4.42 -13.15
CA ALA A 152 -2.21 4.24 -14.25
C ALA A 152 -2.74 4.78 -15.58
N ASP A 153 -1.83 5.06 -16.49
CA ASP A 153 -2.11 5.10 -17.92
C ASP A 153 -2.20 3.67 -18.46
N VAL A 154 -3.27 3.37 -19.21
CA VAL A 154 -3.51 2.04 -19.77
C VAL A 154 -3.76 2.11 -21.28
N SER A 155 -2.94 1.39 -22.05
CA SER A 155 -3.23 1.12 -23.47
C SER A 155 -3.81 -0.28 -23.58
N SER A 156 -4.98 -0.43 -24.18
CA SER A 156 -5.64 -1.72 -24.36
C SER A 156 -6.11 -1.93 -25.79
N LYS A 157 -5.78 -3.09 -26.34
CA LYS A 157 -6.23 -3.50 -27.66
C LYS A 157 -7.40 -4.48 -27.56
N ASP A 158 -8.53 -4.11 -28.14
CA ASP A 158 -9.67 -5.01 -28.25
C ASP A 158 -9.33 -6.18 -29.20
N ARG A 159 -9.48 -7.40 -28.69
CA ARG A 159 -9.12 -8.62 -29.42
C ARG A 159 -9.96 -8.82 -30.69
N THR A 160 -11.20 -8.30 -30.70
CA THR A 160 -12.16 -8.57 -31.78
C THR A 160 -12.01 -7.59 -32.93
N SER A 161 -11.99 -6.31 -32.64
CA SER A 161 -11.88 -5.20 -33.60
C SER A 161 -10.43 -4.85 -33.93
N GLY A 162 -9.50 -5.11 -33.02
CA GLY A 162 -8.11 -4.69 -33.11
C GLY A 162 -7.89 -3.19 -32.85
N GLU A 163 -8.93 -2.47 -32.41
CA GLU A 163 -8.85 -1.08 -32.00
C GLU A 163 -8.03 -0.97 -30.71
N VAL A 164 -7.19 0.06 -30.63
CA VAL A 164 -6.42 0.40 -29.43
C VAL A 164 -7.07 1.59 -28.79
N THR A 165 -7.40 1.46 -27.50
CA THR A 165 -7.91 2.52 -26.64
C THR A 165 -6.86 2.88 -25.62
N GLU A 166 -6.62 4.17 -25.45
CA GLU A 166 -5.76 4.74 -24.41
C GLU A 166 -6.66 5.30 -23.30
N TYR A 167 -6.33 4.97 -22.06
CA TYR A 167 -6.97 5.44 -20.84
C TYR A 167 -5.92 6.20 -20.04
N ASP A 168 -6.11 7.51 -19.89
CA ASP A 168 -5.16 8.36 -19.17
C ASP A 168 -5.56 8.45 -17.69
N ALA A 169 -4.62 8.17 -16.78
CA ALA A 169 -4.75 8.30 -15.33
C ALA A 169 -6.07 7.76 -14.76
N ILE A 170 -6.40 6.50 -15.07
CA ILE A 170 -7.57 5.83 -14.52
C ILE A 170 -7.24 5.15 -13.19
N THR A 171 -8.17 5.16 -12.24
CA THR A 171 -8.09 4.33 -11.04
C THR A 171 -8.27 2.88 -11.46
N VAL A 172 -7.18 2.12 -11.57
CA VAL A 172 -7.20 0.70 -11.95
C VAL A 172 -7.73 -0.15 -10.79
N ALA A 173 -7.30 0.15 -9.58
CA ALA A 173 -7.70 -0.59 -8.39
C ALA A 173 -7.94 0.31 -7.18
N GLU A 174 -8.92 -0.06 -6.36
CA GLU A 174 -9.08 0.41 -4.99
C GLU A 174 -8.19 -0.42 -4.07
N LEU A 175 -7.52 0.24 -3.12
CA LEU A 175 -6.60 -0.35 -2.16
C LEU A 175 -7.19 -0.27 -0.76
N ASP A 176 -7.25 -1.41 -0.06
CA ASP A 176 -7.73 -1.49 1.33
C ASP A 176 -6.55 -1.31 2.30
N VAL A 177 -6.32 -0.08 2.74
CA VAL A 177 -5.15 0.28 3.54
C VAL A 177 -5.44 0.05 5.03
N PRO A 178 -4.60 -0.71 5.76
CA PRO A 178 -4.79 -0.89 7.20
C PRO A 178 -4.71 0.44 7.96
N ALA A 179 -5.56 0.64 8.96
CA ALA A 179 -5.72 1.92 9.68
C ALA A 179 -4.44 2.50 10.30
N ASP A 180 -3.45 1.66 10.60
CA ASP A 180 -2.18 2.07 11.21
C ASP A 180 -0.99 1.89 10.25
N ALA A 181 -1.23 1.68 8.95
CA ALA A 181 -0.18 1.37 7.97
C ALA A 181 0.66 2.60 7.57
N LEU A 182 0.09 3.80 7.68
CA LEU A 182 0.76 5.07 7.36
C LEU A 182 1.60 5.58 8.52
N ASN A 183 2.51 4.73 9.00
CA ASN A 183 3.41 5.01 10.12
C ASN A 183 4.86 4.67 9.71
N PRO A 184 5.63 5.65 9.22
CA PRO A 184 7.03 5.45 8.88
C PRO A 184 7.85 4.93 10.06
N VAL A 185 8.77 4.02 9.79
CA VAL A 185 9.75 3.50 10.76
C VAL A 185 11.14 3.70 10.16
N ASP A 186 12.05 4.30 10.93
CA ASP A 186 13.40 4.64 10.47
C ASP A 186 13.40 5.41 9.14
N ASP A 187 12.52 6.42 9.04
CA ASP A 187 12.31 7.29 7.86
C ASP A 187 11.80 6.56 6.60
N VAL A 188 11.34 5.31 6.74
CA VAL A 188 10.77 4.51 5.64
C VAL A 188 9.31 4.17 5.94
N LEU A 189 8.43 4.52 5.00
CA LEU A 189 7.05 4.07 4.99
C LEU A 189 6.94 2.82 4.12
N THR A 190 6.48 1.71 4.72
CA THR A 190 6.25 0.45 4.01
C THR A 190 4.81 0.01 4.17
N LEU A 191 4.13 -0.12 3.04
CA LEU A 191 2.81 -0.71 2.91
C LEU A 191 2.99 -2.10 2.29
N ASP A 192 2.92 -3.14 3.12
CA ASP A 192 3.15 -4.52 2.71
C ASP A 192 1.85 -5.18 2.24
N ALA A 193 1.88 -5.72 1.02
CA ALA A 193 0.82 -6.55 0.45
C ALA A 193 -0.61 -6.00 0.64
N VAL A 194 -0.82 -4.71 0.35
CA VAL A 194 -2.11 -4.04 0.41
C VAL A 194 -3.09 -4.69 -0.57
N PRO A 195 -4.26 -5.18 -0.12
CA PRO A 195 -5.26 -5.77 -1.01
C PRO A 195 -5.73 -4.78 -2.08
N ALA A 196 -5.77 -5.23 -3.33
CA ALA A 196 -6.17 -4.42 -4.48
C ALA A 196 -7.42 -5.01 -5.16
N THR A 197 -8.44 -4.19 -5.36
CA THR A 197 -9.72 -4.56 -5.96
C THR A 197 -9.92 -3.81 -7.27
N LEU A 198 -10.14 -4.54 -8.36
CA LEU A 198 -10.31 -3.96 -9.69
C LEU A 198 -11.55 -3.05 -9.75
N THR A 199 -11.39 -1.82 -10.26
CA THR A 199 -12.50 -0.89 -10.42
C THR A 199 -13.31 -1.16 -11.70
N ALA A 200 -14.39 -0.40 -11.91
CA ALA A 200 -15.11 -0.43 -13.18
C ALA A 200 -14.28 0.07 -14.36
N ASP A 201 -13.52 1.15 -14.18
CA ASP A 201 -12.66 1.73 -15.21
C ASP A 201 -11.49 0.79 -15.53
N GLY A 202 -10.88 0.20 -14.50
CA GLY A 202 -9.88 -0.86 -14.65
C GLY A 202 -10.43 -2.06 -15.43
N ALA A 203 -11.62 -2.55 -15.08
CA ALA A 203 -12.26 -3.66 -15.78
C ALA A 203 -12.50 -3.35 -17.28
N GLU A 204 -12.90 -2.12 -17.61
CA GLU A 204 -13.02 -1.68 -19.00
C GLU A 204 -11.66 -1.70 -19.71
N ALA A 205 -10.62 -1.15 -19.07
CA ALA A 205 -9.27 -1.12 -19.63
C ALA A 205 -8.66 -2.52 -19.80
N PHE A 206 -9.03 -3.49 -18.96
CA PHE A 206 -8.72 -4.92 -19.17
C PHE A 206 -9.50 -5.56 -20.32
N GLY A 207 -10.19 -4.79 -21.16
CA GLY A 207 -10.99 -5.31 -22.30
C GLY A 207 -12.27 -6.00 -21.87
N GLY A 208 -12.74 -5.76 -20.64
CA GLY A 208 -13.96 -6.35 -20.08
C GLY A 208 -13.87 -7.84 -19.76
N PHE A 209 -12.67 -8.43 -19.75
CA PHE A 209 -12.47 -9.84 -19.40
C PHE A 209 -12.66 -10.12 -17.91
N TYR A 210 -12.34 -9.14 -17.07
CA TYR A 210 -12.54 -9.16 -15.63
C TYR A 210 -13.69 -8.24 -15.24
N SER A 211 -14.33 -8.53 -14.12
CA SER A 211 -15.41 -7.69 -13.60
C SER A 211 -14.90 -6.78 -12.50
N ALA A 212 -15.51 -5.60 -12.36
CA ALA A 212 -15.28 -4.75 -11.20
C ALA A 212 -15.55 -5.53 -9.90
N GLY A 213 -14.74 -5.27 -8.87
CA GLY A 213 -14.77 -6.00 -7.61
C GLY A 213 -13.93 -7.28 -7.60
N GLU A 214 -13.28 -7.64 -8.71
CA GLU A 214 -12.37 -8.78 -8.73
C GLU A 214 -11.03 -8.45 -8.07
N GLU A 215 -10.52 -9.39 -7.28
CA GLU A 215 -9.22 -9.25 -6.61
C GLU A 215 -8.08 -9.28 -7.64
N LEU A 216 -7.17 -8.31 -7.51
CA LEU A 216 -5.90 -8.26 -8.21
C LEU A 216 -4.77 -8.77 -7.31
N ASP A 217 -3.56 -8.85 -7.84
CA ASP A 217 -2.41 -9.07 -6.97
C ASP A 217 -2.25 -7.88 -6.01
N PRO A 218 -1.91 -8.13 -4.73
CA PRO A 218 -1.73 -7.06 -3.76
C PRO A 218 -0.57 -6.15 -4.16
N VAL A 219 -0.62 -4.93 -3.65
CA VAL A 219 0.36 -3.88 -3.92
C VAL A 219 1.28 -3.73 -2.72
N THR A 220 2.59 -3.70 -2.95
CA THR A 220 3.56 -3.32 -1.91
C THR A 220 4.24 -2.01 -2.29
N VAL A 221 4.25 -1.05 -1.37
CA VAL A 221 4.92 0.24 -1.56
C VAL A 221 5.95 0.42 -0.46
N SER A 222 7.15 0.83 -0.81
CA SER A 222 8.18 1.25 0.15
C SER A 222 8.74 2.58 -0.30
N VAL A 223 8.67 3.61 0.54
CA VAL A 223 9.18 4.96 0.25
C VAL A 223 10.02 5.48 1.41
N ALA A 224 11.15 6.09 1.08
CA ALA A 224 12.05 6.75 2.01
C ALA A 224 11.81 8.26 1.97
N LEU A 225 11.71 8.86 3.15
CA LEU A 225 11.52 10.31 3.32
C LEU A 225 12.86 11.06 3.38
N VAL A 226 13.97 10.32 3.47
CA VAL A 226 15.34 10.83 3.46
C VAL A 226 16.19 10.03 2.46
N GLU A 227 17.20 10.69 1.87
CA GLU A 227 18.11 10.01 0.94
C GLU A 227 18.96 8.94 1.66
N GLY A 228 19.08 7.76 1.04
CA GLY A 228 19.93 6.68 1.53
C GLY A 228 19.37 5.89 2.71
N ALA A 229 18.07 6.01 2.99
CA ALA A 229 17.39 5.12 3.92
C ALA A 229 17.34 3.69 3.36
N ASP A 230 17.42 2.70 4.24
CA ASP A 230 17.34 1.30 3.83
C ASP A 230 15.88 0.90 3.59
N LEU A 231 15.49 0.77 2.32
CA LEU A 231 14.15 0.30 1.93
C LEU A 231 13.93 -1.20 2.21
N GLY A 232 14.93 -1.90 2.75
CA GLY A 232 14.91 -3.34 3.00
C GLY A 232 15.20 -4.17 1.76
N ASP A 233 15.92 -5.28 1.96
CA ASP A 233 16.25 -6.27 0.93
C ASP A 233 15.01 -7.10 0.56
N ASP A 234 14.79 -7.21 -0.75
CA ASP A 234 13.64 -7.85 -1.38
C ASP A 234 13.93 -9.26 -1.90
N GLY A 235 15.04 -9.88 -1.47
CA GLY A 235 15.37 -11.24 -1.87
C GLY A 235 15.64 -11.39 -3.38
N ASN A 236 15.91 -10.27 -4.07
CA ASN A 236 16.39 -10.26 -5.44
C ASN A 236 17.91 -10.07 -5.43
N ASP A 237 18.63 -11.18 -5.29
CA ASP A 237 20.07 -11.27 -5.47
C ASP A 237 20.45 -11.15 -6.96
N ASN A 238 20.16 -10.00 -7.56
CA ASN A 238 20.82 -9.54 -8.78
C ASN A 238 21.80 -8.43 -8.40
N GLY A 239 22.80 -8.81 -7.59
CA GLY A 239 23.88 -7.95 -7.16
C GLY A 239 24.65 -7.40 -8.35
N ASN A 240 24.60 -6.09 -8.52
CA ASN A 240 25.64 -5.35 -9.22
C ASN A 240 26.17 -4.24 -8.31
N ASP A 241 26.62 -4.64 -7.12
CA ASP A 241 27.40 -3.78 -6.23
C ASP A 241 28.85 -3.74 -6.71
N ASP A 242 29.19 -2.66 -7.42
CA ASP A 242 30.57 -2.18 -7.50
C ASP A 242 30.91 -1.46 -6.19
N ASP A 243 31.14 -2.21 -5.09
CA ASP A 243 31.76 -1.66 -3.89
C ASP A 243 33.20 -2.17 -3.71
N ASN A 244 34.15 -1.28 -4.05
CA ASN A 244 35.57 -1.44 -3.79
C ASN A 244 35.89 -0.92 -2.38
N GLY A 245 35.63 -1.76 -1.38
CA GLY A 245 35.97 -1.50 0.03
C GLY A 245 36.89 -2.56 0.63
N THR A 246 38.21 -2.41 0.46
CA THR A 246 39.22 -3.24 1.15
C THR A 246 39.13 -3.12 2.68
N GLY A 247 38.78 -4.22 3.37
CA GLY A 247 38.88 -4.39 4.82
C GLY A 247 39.10 -5.87 5.19
N ALA A 248 40.12 -6.14 6.02
CA ALA A 248 40.75 -7.45 6.25
C ALA A 248 39.94 -8.45 7.12
N PRO A 249 40.32 -9.74 7.19
CA PRO A 249 39.42 -10.84 7.54
C PRO A 249 39.40 -11.17 9.04
N SER A 250 38.24 -11.62 9.53
CA SER A 250 38.11 -12.30 10.83
C SER A 250 37.66 -13.75 10.64
N THR A 251 38.54 -14.64 11.09
CA THR A 251 38.44 -16.10 11.20
C THR A 251 37.27 -16.56 12.09
N GLN A 252 36.38 -17.43 11.60
CA GLN A 252 35.90 -18.56 12.42
C GLN A 252 35.35 -19.74 11.61
N THR A 253 36.18 -20.78 11.60
CA THR A 253 35.97 -22.23 11.55
C THR A 253 34.54 -22.79 11.68
N GLY A 254 34.04 -23.38 10.59
CA GLY A 254 33.83 -24.83 10.50
C GLY A 254 32.41 -25.41 10.71
N ALA A 255 31.82 -25.93 9.62
CA ALA A 255 31.22 -27.26 9.60
C ALA A 255 31.11 -27.78 8.16
N ARG A 256 31.72 -28.94 7.91
CA ARG A 256 31.61 -29.73 6.68
C ARG A 256 30.35 -30.59 6.75
N GLY A 257 29.61 -30.66 5.66
CA GLY A 257 28.55 -31.65 5.46
C GLY A 257 28.13 -31.72 4.01
N GLY A 258 28.84 -32.49 3.19
CA GLY A 258 28.43 -32.79 1.82
C GLY A 258 27.36 -33.89 1.81
N ALA A 259 26.38 -33.75 0.93
CA ALA A 259 25.56 -34.86 0.45
C ALA A 259 25.25 -34.66 -1.03
N VAL A 260 25.77 -35.60 -1.81
CA VAL A 260 25.38 -35.92 -3.19
C VAL A 260 23.99 -36.53 -3.21
N GLY A 261 23.19 -36.29 -4.25
CA GLY A 261 21.96 -37.05 -4.48
C GLY A 261 21.05 -36.45 -5.54
N GLY A 262 21.29 -36.78 -6.81
CA GLY A 262 20.30 -36.60 -7.87
C GLY A 262 19.15 -37.60 -7.75
N ALA A 263 17.97 -37.21 -8.22
CA ALA A 263 16.94 -38.13 -8.69
C ALA A 263 16.11 -37.45 -9.79
N LEU A 264 16.09 -38.10 -10.94
CA LEU A 264 15.21 -37.86 -12.08
C LEU A 264 13.92 -38.70 -11.91
N ALA A 265 12.90 -38.29 -12.68
CA ALA A 265 11.65 -38.99 -13.03
C ALA A 265 10.53 -38.91 -11.96
N SER A 266 9.24 -38.87 -12.31
CA SER A 266 8.58 -39.44 -13.49
C SER A 266 7.18 -38.84 -13.69
N THR A 267 6.79 -38.85 -14.97
CA THR A 267 5.49 -38.56 -15.59
C THR A 267 4.29 -39.33 -15.01
N GLY A 268 3.09 -38.74 -15.14
CA GLY A 268 1.82 -39.44 -15.03
C GLY A 268 0.63 -38.61 -15.54
N THR A 269 0.38 -38.68 -16.84
CA THR A 269 -0.83 -38.18 -17.52
C THR A 269 -2.03 -39.09 -17.28
N SER A 270 -3.24 -38.52 -17.15
CA SER A 270 -4.47 -38.91 -17.88
C SER A 270 -5.71 -38.45 -17.10
N GLY A 271 -6.65 -37.76 -17.76
CA GLY A 271 -7.96 -37.49 -17.18
C GLY A 271 -8.78 -36.45 -17.92
N ASP A 272 -9.35 -36.87 -19.04
CA ASP A 272 -10.42 -36.29 -19.87
C ASP A 272 -11.23 -35.07 -19.37
N LEU A 273 -11.39 -34.11 -20.30
CA LEU A 273 -12.36 -33.00 -20.29
C LEU A 273 -13.82 -33.51 -20.26
N PRO A 274 -14.76 -32.64 -19.85
CA PRO A 274 -15.71 -32.20 -20.87
C PRO A 274 -15.96 -30.69 -20.89
N ALA A 275 -16.21 -30.23 -22.12
CA ALA A 275 -16.62 -28.90 -22.50
C ALA A 275 -17.94 -28.47 -21.86
N ALA A 276 -18.01 -27.21 -21.40
CA ALA A 276 -19.26 -26.53 -21.11
C ALA A 276 -19.39 -25.30 -22.02
N LEU A 277 -20.35 -25.37 -22.95
CA LEU A 277 -20.84 -24.26 -23.76
C LEU A 277 -21.73 -23.38 -22.89
N GLY A 278 -21.36 -22.11 -22.69
CA GLY A 278 -22.18 -21.10 -22.03
C GLY A 278 -22.53 -19.97 -23.01
N THR A 279 -23.77 -19.94 -23.49
CA THR A 279 -24.35 -18.82 -24.24
C THR A 279 -24.67 -17.66 -23.29
N ALA A 280 -24.09 -16.48 -23.50
CA ALA A 280 -24.52 -15.25 -22.81
C ALA A 280 -25.22 -14.30 -23.79
N ALA A 281 -26.47 -13.98 -23.46
CA ALA A 281 -27.36 -13.10 -24.19
C ALA A 281 -27.10 -11.64 -23.82
N ALA A 282 -27.13 -10.78 -24.83
CA ALA A 282 -27.02 -9.33 -24.72
C ALA A 282 -28.21 -8.69 -23.98
N LEU A 283 -27.93 -7.78 -23.04
CA LEU A 283 -28.84 -6.71 -22.63
C LEU A 283 -28.03 -5.45 -22.30
N THR A 284 -28.15 -4.45 -23.17
CA THR A 284 -27.71 -3.06 -23.00
C THR A 284 -28.68 -2.26 -22.13
N ALA A 285 -28.19 -1.43 -21.20
CA ALA A 285 -28.83 -0.17 -20.83
C ALA A 285 -27.88 0.80 -20.08
N PHE A 286 -27.60 1.93 -20.75
CA PHE A 286 -27.16 3.26 -20.32
C PHE A 286 -27.06 3.63 -18.83
N GLY A 287 -26.00 4.39 -18.50
CA GLY A 287 -25.97 5.29 -17.34
C GLY A 287 -24.67 6.09 -17.22
N ALA A 288 -24.49 7.13 -18.05
CA ALA A 288 -23.37 8.06 -17.98
C ALA A 288 -23.51 9.05 -16.80
N LEU A 289 -22.48 9.22 -15.99
CA LEU A 289 -22.26 10.41 -15.17
C LEU A 289 -20.77 10.77 -15.17
N ALA A 290 -20.41 11.80 -15.93
CA ALA A 290 -19.10 12.43 -15.88
C ALA A 290 -19.01 13.32 -14.63
N TYR A 291 -17.97 13.15 -13.83
CA TYR A 291 -17.54 14.16 -12.86
C TYR A 291 -16.26 14.81 -13.36
N GLY A 292 -16.37 16.08 -13.77
CA GLY A 292 -15.22 16.87 -14.19
C GLY A 292 -14.57 17.53 -12.98
N ALA A 293 -13.38 17.08 -12.60
CA ALA A 293 -12.51 17.83 -11.70
C ALA A 293 -11.69 18.83 -12.53
N THR A 294 -11.83 20.12 -12.23
CA THR A 294 -11.05 21.19 -12.86
C THR A 294 -9.90 21.58 -11.93
N ARG A 295 -8.66 21.14 -12.22
CA ARG A 295 -7.46 21.67 -11.56
C ARG A 295 -7.06 23.00 -12.20
N ARG A 296 -7.10 24.08 -11.42
CA ARG A 296 -6.54 25.40 -11.79
C ARG A 296 -5.03 25.36 -11.63
N ARG A 297 -4.30 25.55 -12.74
CA ARG A 297 -2.87 25.88 -12.73
C ARG A 297 -2.68 27.33 -12.27
N LEU A 298 -1.96 27.53 -11.17
CA LEU A 298 -1.39 28.83 -10.81
C LEU A 298 -0.08 28.98 -11.60
N THR A 299 0.01 30.07 -12.38
CA THR A 299 1.27 30.51 -13.02
C THR A 299 1.93 31.55 -12.11
N PRO A 300 3.27 31.55 -11.98
CA PRO A 300 3.99 32.57 -11.23
C PRO A 300 4.21 33.80 -12.13
N GLU A 301 3.83 34.99 -11.65
CA GLU A 301 4.22 36.25 -12.27
C GLU A 301 5.61 36.70 -11.79
N SER A 302 6.36 37.30 -12.72
CA SER A 302 7.66 37.97 -12.50
C SER A 302 7.48 39.44 -12.16
#